data_AF-I0L914-F1
#
_entry.id   AF-I0L914-F1
#
_cell.length_a   1.000
_cell.length_b   1.000
_cell.length_c   1.000
_cell.angle_alpha   90.00
_cell.angle_beta   90.00
_cell.angle_gamma   90.00
#
_symmetry.space_group_name_H-M   'P 1'
#
loop_
_entity.id
_entity.type
_entity.pdbx_description
1 polymer ?
#
loop_
_entity_poly.entity_id
_entity_poly.type
_entity_poly.pdbx_seq_one_letter_code
_entity_poly.pdbx_strand_id
1 'polypeptide(L)'
;MGEAAGVPLRVVSYNVHSQRDDTAALAAVVRAARPDVVIVQEGPRRFRWRQKSATLAESFGLVVAAGGLPALGNLLLTSLRCRCATPVASASR
;
A
#
# COMPACT_ATOMS: atom_id res chain seq x y z
N MET A 1 0.41 -11.08 32.55
CA MET A 1 0.88 -11.01 31.15
C MET A 1 0.78 -9.55 30.76
N GLY A 2 1.88 -8.81 30.87
CA GLY A 2 1.86 -7.37 30.56
C GLY A 2 1.48 -7.18 29.10
N GLU A 3 0.53 -6.29 28.82
CA GLU A 3 0.21 -5.90 27.46
C GLU A 3 1.51 -5.41 26.82
N ALA A 4 2.01 -6.11 25.81
CA ALA A 4 3.16 -5.62 25.06
C ALA A 4 2.70 -4.31 24.43
N ALA A 5 3.24 -3.18 24.91
CA ALA A 5 2.93 -1.88 24.34
C ALA A 5 3.28 -1.92 22.85
N GLY A 6 2.25 -2.02 22.01
CA GLY A 6 2.42 -2.18 20.57
C GLY A 6 3.03 -0.94 19.94
N VAL A 7 3.67 -1.10 18.78
CA VAL A 7 4.13 0.06 18.01
C VAL A 7 2.94 0.57 17.18
N PRO A 8 2.52 1.84 17.31
CA PRO A 8 1.39 2.36 16.57
C PRO A 8 1.62 2.28 15.05
N LEU A 9 0.53 2.03 14.33
CA LEU A 9 0.51 1.91 12.88
C LEU A 9 -0.52 2.87 12.29
N ARG A 10 -0.10 3.71 11.36
CA ARG A 10 -0.97 4.58 10.59
C ARG A 10 -1.34 3.91 9.28
N VAL A 11 -2.64 3.65 9.11
CA VAL A 11 -3.18 3.00 7.92
C VAL A 11 -4.09 3.99 7.20
N VAL A 12 -3.88 4.14 5.90
CA VAL A 12 -4.74 4.95 5.03
C VAL A 12 -5.33 4.04 3.97
N SER A 13 -6.61 4.25 3.63
CA SER A 13 -7.23 3.63 2.46
C SER A 13 -7.67 4.74 1.52
N TYR A 14 -7.42 4.58 0.23
CA TYR A 14 -7.81 5.57 -0.77
C TYR A 14 -8.13 4.93 -2.11
N ASN A 15 -9.24 5.35 -2.71
CA ASN A 15 -9.62 4.98 -4.06
C ASN A 15 -9.06 6.02 -5.04
N VAL A 16 -8.13 5.60 -5.88
CA VAL A 16 -7.42 6.51 -6.80
C VAL A 16 -8.11 6.66 -8.16
N HIS A 17 -9.29 6.06 -8.33
CA HIS A 17 -10.09 6.09 -9.56
C HIS A 17 -9.25 5.85 -10.83
N SER A 18 -8.37 4.84 -10.81
CA SER A 18 -7.45 4.52 -11.91
C SER A 18 -6.46 5.63 -12.29
N GLN A 19 -6.11 6.51 -11.36
CA GLN A 19 -5.26 7.71 -11.55
C GLN A 19 -5.86 8.71 -12.55
N ARG A 20 -7.19 8.81 -12.61
CA ARG A 20 -7.87 9.83 -13.42
C ARG A 20 -7.88 11.20 -12.75
N ASP A 21 -7.75 11.23 -11.43
CA ASP A 21 -7.68 12.44 -10.63
C ASP A 21 -6.24 12.97 -10.54
N ASP A 22 -6.08 14.17 -9.99
CA ASP A 22 -4.78 14.80 -9.75
C ASP A 22 -3.91 13.97 -8.79
N THR A 23 -3.00 13.20 -9.38
CA THR A 23 -2.09 12.30 -8.64
C THR A 23 -1.05 13.05 -7.81
N ALA A 24 -0.76 14.32 -8.13
CA ALA A 24 0.17 15.14 -7.36
C ALA A 24 -0.48 15.66 -6.07
N ALA A 25 -1.73 16.14 -6.17
CA ALA A 25 -2.53 16.52 -5.01
C ALA A 25 -2.73 15.33 -4.06
N LEU A 26 -3.03 14.16 -4.61
CA LEU A 26 -3.12 12.92 -3.85
C LEU A 26 -1.81 12.58 -3.12
N ALA A 27 -0.68 12.64 -3.82
CA ALA A 27 0.62 12.36 -3.21
C ALA A 27 0.93 13.30 -2.04
N ALA A 28 0.58 14.59 -2.15
CA ALA A 28 0.75 15.54 -1.07
C ALA A 28 -0.07 15.17 0.17
N VAL A 29 -1.34 14.80 0.01
CA VAL A 29 -2.22 14.38 1.11
C VAL A 29 -1.70 13.11 1.78
N VAL A 30 -1.33 12.09 0.98
CA VAL A 30 -0.81 10.82 1.51
C VAL A 30 0.49 11.06 2.28
N ARG A 31 1.42 11.85 1.75
CA ARG A 31 2.67 12.18 2.45
C ARG A 31 2.44 12.95 3.73
N ALA A 32 1.50 13.90 3.75
CA ALA A 32 1.16 14.67 4.96
C ALA A 32 0.61 13.78 6.08
N ALA A 33 -0.16 12.73 5.73
CA ALA A 33 -0.66 11.75 6.70
C ALA A 33 0.44 10.88 7.32
N ARG A 34 1.63 10.81 6.71
CA ARG A 34 2.78 9.98 7.14
C ARG A 34 2.35 8.53 7.45
N PRO A 35 1.72 7.81 6.50
CA PRO A 35 1.22 6.47 6.71
C PRO A 35 2.34 5.44 6.75
N ASP A 36 2.10 4.36 7.48
CA ASP A 36 2.92 3.16 7.45
C ASP A 36 2.44 2.18 6.39
N VAL A 37 1.12 2.17 6.15
CA VAL A 37 0.44 1.33 5.16
C VAL A 37 -0.59 2.17 4.41
N VAL A 38 -0.62 2.01 3.08
CA VAL A 38 -1.68 2.54 2.22
C VAL A 38 -2.34 1.41 1.46
N ILE A 39 -3.66 1.34 1.55
CA ILE A 39 -4.51 0.45 0.75
C ILE A 39 -5.04 1.27 -0.42
N VAL A 40 -4.56 0.98 -1.62
CA VAL A 40 -5.01 1.65 -2.85
C VAL A 40 -6.11 0.83 -3.49
N GLN A 41 -7.24 1.46 -3.77
CA GLN A 41 -8.35 0.87 -4.51
C GLN A 41 -8.41 1.44 -5.93
N GLU A 42 -8.86 0.61 -6.88
CA GLU A 42 -8.93 0.95 -8.31
C GLU A 42 -7.58 1.42 -8.90
N GLY A 43 -6.47 0.87 -8.44
CA GLY A 43 -5.14 1.19 -8.95
C GLY A 43 -4.87 0.69 -10.38
N PRO A 44 -3.60 0.81 -10.82
CA PRO A 44 -3.17 0.36 -12.15
C PRO A 44 -3.47 -1.12 -12.39
N ARG A 45 -4.27 -1.41 -13.42
CA ARG A 45 -4.64 -2.78 -13.82
C ARG A 45 -4.57 -3.02 -15.34
N ARG A 46 -3.85 -2.17 -16.06
CA ARG A 46 -3.70 -2.22 -17.54
C ARG A 46 -2.22 -2.25 -17.94
N PHE A 47 -1.92 -2.00 -19.22
CA PHE A 47 -0.55 -1.92 -19.73
C PHE A 47 0.38 -1.15 -18.78
N ARG A 48 1.56 -1.74 -18.53
CA ARG A 48 2.57 -1.25 -17.59
C ARG A 48 2.09 -1.09 -16.13
N TRP A 49 1.13 -1.90 -15.69
CA TRP A 49 0.60 -1.81 -14.32
C TRP A 49 1.70 -1.88 -13.26
N ARG A 50 2.70 -2.76 -13.43
CA ARG A 50 3.81 -2.88 -12.46
C ARG A 50 4.58 -1.56 -12.32
N GLN A 51 4.95 -0.95 -13.45
CA GLN A 51 5.66 0.33 -13.45
C GLN A 51 4.79 1.44 -12.87
N LYS A 52 3.51 1.51 -13.27
CA LYS A 52 2.57 2.51 -12.74
C LYS A 52 2.34 2.36 -11.24
N SER A 53 2.26 1.12 -10.73
CA SER A 53 2.15 0.83 -9.30
C SER A 53 3.42 1.25 -8.55
N ALA A 54 4.60 0.99 -9.13
CA ALA A 54 5.87 1.41 -8.54
C ALA A 54 5.99 2.94 -8.49
N THR A 55 5.67 3.65 -9.57
CA THR A 55 5.66 5.12 -9.62
C THR A 55 4.67 5.72 -8.63
N LEU A 56 3.48 5.12 -8.48
CA LEU A 56 2.50 5.56 -7.47
C LEU A 56 3.03 5.33 -6.03
N ALA A 57 3.68 4.20 -5.78
CA ALA A 57 4.27 3.93 -4.47
C ALA A 57 5.39 4.92 -4.15
N GLU A 58 6.28 5.17 -5.11
CA GLU A 58 7.36 6.16 -5.02
C GLU A 58 6.81 7.57 -4.78
N SER A 59 5.72 7.95 -5.47
CA SER A 59 5.08 9.25 -5.23
C SER A 59 4.52 9.37 -3.81
N PHE A 60 4.23 8.27 -3.12
CA PHE A 60 3.85 8.30 -1.69
C PHE A 60 5.04 8.15 -0.73
N GLY A 61 6.24 7.86 -1.24
CA GLY A 61 7.40 7.50 -0.41
C GLY A 61 7.29 6.10 0.20
N LEU A 62 6.57 5.20 -0.46
CA LEU A 62 6.27 3.84 -0.02
C LEU A 62 6.76 2.82 -1.06
N VAL A 63 6.70 1.54 -0.71
CA VAL A 63 7.00 0.42 -1.61
C VAL A 63 5.77 -0.45 -1.83
N VAL A 64 5.67 -1.07 -3.01
CA VAL A 64 4.59 -2.04 -3.29
C VAL A 64 4.86 -3.33 -2.51
N ALA A 65 3.98 -3.66 -1.57
CA ALA A 65 4.06 -4.90 -0.79
C ALA A 65 3.29 -6.05 -1.44
N ALA A 66 2.08 -5.78 -1.95
CA ALA A 66 1.22 -6.80 -2.57
C ALA A 66 0.14 -6.19 -3.46
N GLY A 67 -0.60 -7.07 -4.15
CA GLY A 67 -1.75 -6.71 -4.98
C GLY A 67 -1.38 -6.51 -6.45
N GLY A 68 -1.96 -5.49 -7.08
CA GLY A 68 -1.80 -5.18 -8.50
C GLY A 68 -2.82 -5.93 -9.35
N LEU A 69 -2.41 -6.34 -10.55
CA LEU A 69 -3.32 -6.99 -11.51
C LEU A 69 -4.05 -8.23 -10.94
N PRO A 70 -3.41 -9.15 -10.18
CA PRO A 70 -4.10 -10.28 -9.56
C PRO A 70 -5.20 -9.88 -8.55
N ALA A 71 -5.11 -8.68 -7.99
CA ALA A 71 -6.09 -8.10 -7.06
C ALA A 71 -6.98 -7.05 -7.74
N LEU A 72 -7.19 -7.17 -9.07
CA LEU A 72 -7.99 -6.26 -9.88
C LEU A 72 -7.58 -4.77 -9.75
N GLY A 73 -6.29 -4.51 -9.51
CA GLY A 73 -5.72 -3.17 -9.38
C GLY A 73 -5.60 -2.66 -7.94
N ASN A 74 -6.11 -3.38 -6.94
CA ASN A 74 -5.92 -3.00 -5.55
C ASN A 74 -4.46 -3.23 -5.13
N LEU A 75 -3.86 -2.29 -4.40
CA LEU A 75 -2.47 -2.39 -3.95
C LEU A 75 -2.37 -2.25 -2.44
N LEU A 76 -1.41 -2.97 -1.86
CA LEU A 76 -0.87 -2.66 -0.55
C LEU A 76 0.48 -1.99 -0.74
N LEU A 77 0.60 -0.78 -0.23
CA LEU A 77 1.84 -0.02 -0.19
C LEU A 77 2.28 0.12 1.25
N THR A 78 3.57 0.02 1.51
CA THR A 78 4.09 0.06 2.87
C THR A 78 5.34 0.91 2.98
N SER A 79 5.57 1.45 4.18
CA SER A 79 6.87 1.96 4.57
C SER A 79 7.84 0.80 4.83
N LEU A 80 9.14 1.09 4.91
CA LEU A 80 10.17 0.07 5.15
C LEU A 80 10.12 -0.52 6.57
N ARG A 81 9.40 0.12 7.52
CA ARG A 81 9.23 -0.44 8.88
C ARG A 81 8.17 -1.55 8.95
N CYS A 82 7.42 -1.76 7.88
CA CYS A 82 6.38 -2.78 7.80
C CYS A 82 6.88 -3.97 6.99
N ARG A 83 6.79 -5.16 7.59
CA ARG A 83 7.01 -6.42 6.88
C ARG A 83 5.66 -7.02 6.50
N CYS A 84 5.42 -7.20 5.21
CA CYS A 84 4.29 -8.00 4.72
C CYS A 84 4.76 -9.46 4.62
N ALA A 85 4.07 -10.36 5.32
CA ALA A 85 4.31 -11.79 5.23
C ALA A 85 3.00 -12.48 4.85
N THR A 86 3.06 -13.37 3.86
CA THR A 86 2.01 -14.36 3.69
C THR A 86 2.09 -15.34 4.86
N PRO A 87 0.97 -15.67 5.53
CA PRO A 87 0.98 -16.74 6.51
C PRO A 87 1.43 -18.03 5.78
N VAL A 88 2.59 -18.57 6.17
CA VAL A 88 2.82 -19.99 5.93
C VAL A 88 1.87 -20.69 6.88
N ALA A 89 1.02 -21.57 6.35
CA ALA A 89 0.22 -22.43 7.23
C ALA A 89 1.20 -23.10 8.20
N SER A 90 1.02 -22.84 9.49
CA SER A 90 1.71 -23.58 10.53
C SER A 90 1.30 -25.04 10.32
N ALA A 91 2.21 -25.84 9.77
CA ALA A 91 2.09 -27.27 9.88
C ALA A 91 2.24 -27.55 11.39
N SER A 92 1.09 -27.73 12.04
CA SER A 92 0.98 -28.19 13.41
C SER A 92 1.89 -29.41 13.59
N ARG A 93 2.89 -29.29 14.46
CA ARG A 93 3.54 -30.41 15.12
C ARG A 93 2.91 -30.58 16.48
#